data_AF-A0A844GQZ9-F1
#
_entry.id   AF-A0A844GQZ9-F1
#
_cell.length_a   1.000
_cell.length_b   1.000
_cell.length_c   1.000
_cell.angle_alpha   90.00
_cell.angle_beta   90.00
_cell.angle_gamma   90.00
#
_symmetry.space_group_name_H-M   'P 1'
#
loop_
_entity.id
_entity.type
_entity.pdbx_description
1 polymer ?
#
loop_
_entity_poly.entity_id
_entity_poly.type
_entity_poly.pdbx_seq_one_letter_code
_entity_poly.pdbx_strand_id
1 'polypeptide(L)' 'MIYYLAVASRSYLSNPKQPTIFVYNLDENNNYQVKSYQDDTPIMSSIFPELKLTAQQIFSI' A
#
# COMPACT_ATOMS: atom_id res chain seq x y z
N MET A 1 -2.41 14.42 -19.62
CA MET A 1 -3.12 13.17 -19.29
C MET A 1 -2.06 12.10 -19.09
N ILE A 2 -1.79 11.69 -17.85
CA ILE A 2 -0.71 10.75 -17.53
C ILE A 2 -1.25 9.31 -17.62
N TYR A 3 -0.65 8.50 -18.51
CA TYR A 3 -1.01 7.10 -18.70
C TYR A 3 0.01 6.22 -17.97
N TYR A 4 -0.34 5.77 -16.76
CA TYR A 4 0.43 4.78 -16.01
C TYR A 4 0.15 3.38 -16.57
N LEU A 5 0.70 3.07 -17.74
CA LEU A 5 0.65 1.71 -18.30
C LEU A 5 1.75 0.87 -17.65
N ALA A 6 1.48 0.37 -16.45
CA ALA A 6 2.35 -0.61 -15.78
C ALA A 6 2.23 -1.96 -16.50
N VAL A 7 3.03 -2.17 -17.54
CA VAL A 7 3.15 -3.47 -18.23
C VAL A 7 4.12 -4.34 -17.42
N ALA A 8 3.63 -4.89 -16.30
CA ALA A 8 4.29 -6.02 -15.65
C ALA A 8 3.63 -7.31 -16.16
N SER A 9 4.44 -8.24 -16.67
CA SER A 9 4.00 -9.52 -17.20
C SER A 9 2.97 -10.19 -16.27
N ARG A 10 1.82 -10.55 -16.84
CA ARG A 10 0.64 -11.16 -16.17
C ARG A 10 1.00 -12.35 -15.26
N SER A 11 2.13 -12.99 -15.51
CA SER A 11 2.69 -14.12 -14.73
C SER A 11 3.17 -13.74 -13.32
N TYR A 12 3.44 -12.46 -13.03
CA TYR A 12 3.85 -11.99 -11.69
C TYR A 12 2.68 -11.47 -10.84
N LEU A 13 1.49 -11.37 -11.43
CA LEU A 13 0.27 -10.96 -10.74
C LEU A 13 -0.49 -12.22 -10.32
N SER A 14 -0.07 -12.82 -9.20
CA SER A 14 -0.84 -13.90 -8.55
C SER A 14 -2.31 -13.53 -8.50
N ASN A 15 -3.16 -14.44 -8.98
CA ASN A 15 -4.61 -14.30 -8.94
C ASN A 15 -5.18 -15.20 -7.83
N PRO A 16 -6.04 -14.68 -6.95
CA PRO A 16 -6.49 -13.29 -6.86
C PRO A 16 -5.40 -12.37 -6.29
N LYS A 17 -5.23 -11.19 -6.88
CA LYS A 17 -4.29 -10.19 -6.39
C LYS A 17 -4.82 -9.66 -5.06
N GLN A 18 -4.25 -10.10 -3.95
CA GLN A 18 -4.69 -9.64 -2.63
C GLN A 18 -4.48 -8.12 -2.53
N PRO A 19 -5.54 -7.35 -2.19
CA PRO A 19 -5.45 -5.91 -2.01
C PRO A 19 -4.41 -5.58 -0.93
N THR A 20 -3.23 -5.14 -1.37
CA THR A 20 -2.09 -4.89 -0.49
C THR A 20 -1.62 -3.45 -0.67
N ILE A 21 -1.48 -2.74 0.44
CA ILE A 21 -0.99 -1.37 0.48
C ILE A 21 0.39 -1.37 1.11
N PHE A 22 1.37 -0.79 0.43
CA PHE A 22 2.72 -0.62 0.95
C PHE A 22 2.90 0.84 1.36
N VAL A 23 3.16 1.05 2.65
CA VAL A 23 3.51 2.37 3.18
C VAL A 23 5.00 2.42 3.40
N TYR A 24 5.65 3.42 2.80
CA TYR A 24 7.07 3.69 2.96
C TYR A 24 7.22 4.83 3.95
N ASN A 25 7.89 4.55 5.06
CA ASN A 25 8.26 5.55 6.06
C ASN A 25 9.77 5.77 5.98
N LEU A 26 10.19 7.02 5.90
CA LEU A 26 11.60 7.38 5.99
C LEU A 26 11.95 7.56 7.46
N ASP A 27 12.86 6.74 7.96
CA ASP A 27 13.35 6.82 9.34
C ASP A 27 14.35 7.97 9.51
N GLU A 28 14.63 8.35 10.76
CA GLU A 28 15.64 9.37 11.11
C GLU A 28 17.04 9.02 10.58
N ASN A 29 17.32 7.73 10.39
CA ASN A 29 18.57 7.23 9.82
C ASN A 29 18.59 7.22 8.27
N ASN A 30 17.65 7.93 7.62
CA ASN A 30 17.47 7.96 6.16
C ASN A 30 17.21 6.58 5.51
N ASN A 31 16.74 5.61 6.29
CA ASN A 31 16.38 4.29 5.79
C ASN A 31 14.88 4.24 5.47
N TYR A 32 14.54 3.72 4.29
CA TYR A 32 13.16 3.47 3.91
C TYR A 32 12.66 2.19 4.58
N GLN A 33 11.78 2.33 5.55
CA GLN A 33 11.04 1.22 6.13
C GLN A 33 9.76 1.01 5.35
N VAL A 34 9.56 -0.20 4.81
CA VAL A 34 8.32 -0.57 4.13
C VAL A 34 7.45 -1.40 5.07
N LYS A 35 6.16 -1.06 5.12
CA LYS A 35 5.17 -1.83 5.85
C LYS A 35 3.98 -2.14 4.94
N SER A 36 3.66 -3.42 4.81
CA SER A 36 2.53 -3.91 4.04
C SER A 36 1.30 -4.04 4.92
N TYR A 37 0.17 -3.53 4.43
CA TYR A 37 -1.14 -3.61 5.05
C TYR A 37 -2.08 -4.34 4.09
N GLN A 38 -2.83 -5.30 4.63
CA GLN A 38 -3.76 -6.13 3.88
C GLN A 38 -5.10 -6.21 4.62
N ASP A 39 -6.17 -6.47 3.86
CA ASP A 39 -7.52 -6.67 4.38
C ASP A 39 -7.98 -5.53 5.32
N ASP A 40 -8.31 -5.86 6.57
CA ASP A 40 -8.82 -4.91 7.56
C ASP A 40 -7.71 -4.36 8.49
N THR A 41 -6.44 -4.53 8.10
CA THR A 41 -5.33 -3.99 8.88
C THR A 41 -5.34 -2.45 8.80
N PRO A 42 -5.44 -1.73 9.94
CA PRO A 42 -5.40 -0.28 9.93
C PRO A 42 -4.01 0.21 9.54
N ILE A 43 -3.96 1.08 8.54
CA ILE A 43 -2.74 1.77 8.14
C ILE A 43 -2.33 2.69 9.30
N MET A 44 -1.12 2.48 9.81
CA MET A 44 -0.54 3.32 10.86
C MET A 44 0.55 4.18 10.25
N SER A 45 0.34 5.49 10.24
CA SER A 45 1.34 6.48 9.85
C SER A 45 1.84 7.22 11.07
N SER A 46 3.15 7.35 11.21
CA SER A 46 3.77 8.14 12.27
C SER A 46 3.52 9.65 12.08
N ILE A 47 3.29 10.09 10.84
CA ILE A 47 3.06 11.49 10.49
C ILE A 47 1.58 11.86 10.63
N PHE A 48 0.68 10.92 10.33
CA PHE A 48 -0.77 11.11 10.40
C PHE A 48 -1.40 10.02 11.29
N PRO A 49 -1.34 10.17 12.62
CA PRO A 49 -1.91 9.19 13.54
C PRO A 49 -3.44 9.11 13.46
N GLU A 50 -4.09 10.14 12.92
CA GLU A 50 -5.54 10.19 12.71
C GLU A 50 -5.99 9.46 11.44
N LEU A 51 -5.06 9.07 10.56
CA LEU A 51 -5.38 8.35 9.33
C LEU A 51 -5.71 6.88 9.62
N LYS A 52 -6.94 6.61 10.03
CA LYS A 52 -7.45 5.25 10.25
C LYS A 52 -8.14 4.72 9.00
N LEU A 53 -7.34 4.40 7.98
CA LEU A 53 -7.82 3.74 6.77
C LEU A 53 -7.38 2.28 6.76
N THR A 54 -8.26 1.38 6.33
CA THR A 54 -7.92 -0.03 6.10
C THR A 54 -7.77 -0.27 4.60
N ALA A 55 -7.01 -1.30 4.22
CA ALA A 55 -6.87 -1.65 2.81
C ALA A 55 -8.25 -1.93 2.19
N GLN A 56 -9.11 -2.65 2.89
CA GLN A 56 -10.48 -2.92 2.49
C GLN A 56 -11.29 -1.65 2.17
N GLN A 57 -11.20 -0.60 3.00
CA GLN A 57 -11.90 0.67 2.73
C GLN A 57 -11.39 1.39 1.49
N ILE A 58 -10.09 1.26 1.17
CA ILE A 58 -9.49 1.89 -0.02
C ILE A 58 -9.89 1.14 -1.30
N PHE A 59 -10.05 -0.19 -1.23
CA PHE A 59 -10.47 -1.00 -2.37
C PHE A 59 -12.00 -1.11 -2.52
N SER A 60 -12.77 -0.68 -1.52
CA SER A 60 -14.23 -0.62 -1.56
C SER A 60 -14.67 0.66 -2.29
N ILE A 61 -14.88 0.58 -3.61
CA ILE A 61 -15.51 1.60 -4.46
C ILE A 61 -17.01 1.35 -4.60
#